data_AF-A0A3S3NLP9-F1
#
_entry.id   AF-A0A3S3NLP9-F1
#
_cell.length_a   1.000
_cell.length_b   1.000
_cell.length_c   1.000
_cell.angle_alpha   90.00
_cell.angle_beta   90.00
_cell.angle_gamma   90.00
#
_symmetry.space_group_name_H-M   'P 1'
#
loop_
_entity.id
_entity.type
_entity.pdbx_description
1 polymer ?
#
loop_
_entity_poly.entity_id
_entity_poly.type
_entity_poly.pdbx_seq_one_letter_code
_entity_poly.pdbx_strand_id
1 'polypeptide(L)'
;MAIAIEKLLKLQSVVTGFIQISGETQQIEWSKIQTPTDEVVVPYDSMAPLSEDLTETKKLLDKFVVLKLNGGLGTAMGCTGPK
;
A
#
# COMPACT_ATOMS: atom_id res chain seq x y z
N MET A 1 19.09 20.92 -3.72
CA MET A 1 19.73 20.61 -2.42
C MET A 1 18.72 20.07 -1.39
N ALA A 2 17.60 20.76 -1.12
CA ALA A 2 16.59 20.35 -0.14
C ALA A 2 15.97 18.95 -0.37
N ILE A 3 15.58 18.61 -1.60
CA ILE A 3 14.98 17.29 -1.93
C ILE A 3 15.96 16.12 -1.66
N ALA A 4 17.24 16.33 -1.94
CA ALA A 4 18.26 15.30 -1.70
C ALA A 4 18.49 15.07 -0.20
N ILE A 5 18.48 16.15 0.60
CA ILE A 5 18.56 16.09 2.05
C ILE A 5 17.34 15.35 2.62
N GLU A 6 16.12 15.66 2.16
CA GLU A 6 14.90 14.97 2.61
C GLU A 6 14.92 13.47 2.30
N LYS A 7 15.35 13.10 1.08
CA LYS A 7 15.51 11.68 0.70
C LYS A 7 16.52 10.97 1.59
N LEU A 8 17.64 11.62 1.91
CA LEU A 8 18.67 11.06 2.77
C LEU A 8 18.16 10.87 4.20
N LEU A 9 17.40 11.83 4.75
CA LEU A 9 16.78 11.71 6.07
C LEU A 9 15.77 10.56 6.13
N LYS A 10 14.95 10.38 5.08
CA LYS A 10 14.03 9.23 4.98
C LYS A 10 14.79 7.91 4.93
N LEU A 11 15.88 7.84 4.16
CA LEU A 11 16.71 6.65 4.09
C LEU A 11 17.34 6.33 5.45
N GLN A 12 17.86 7.34 6.17
CA GLN A 12 18.39 7.18 7.53
C GLN A 12 17.33 6.62 8.48
N SER A 13 16.10 7.14 8.42
CA SER A 13 14.99 6.62 9.24
C SER A 13 14.69 5.15 8.96
N VAL A 14 14.61 4.75 7.68
CA VAL A 14 14.40 3.35 7.29
C VAL A 14 15.54 2.44 7.75
N VAL A 15 16.79 2.89 7.60
CA VAL A 15 17.97 2.12 8.03
C VAL A 15 18.00 1.94 9.55
N THR A 16 17.75 3.00 10.32
CA THR A 16 17.67 2.91 11.78
C THR A 16 16.54 1.97 12.21
N GLY A 17 15.36 2.08 11.59
CA GLY A 17 14.23 1.18 11.86
C GLY A 17 14.57 -0.28 11.56
N PHE A 18 15.24 -0.55 10.44
CA PHE A 18 15.70 -1.89 10.09
C PHE A 18 16.69 -2.44 11.13
N ILE A 19 17.69 -1.66 11.54
CA ILE A 19 18.68 -2.10 12.55
C ILE A 19 17.98 -2.45 13.86
N GLN A 20 17.06 -1.62 14.34
CA GLN A 20 16.31 -1.86 15.58
C GLN A 20 15.50 -3.16 15.51
N ILE A 21 14.72 -3.34 14.42
CA ILE A 21 13.86 -4.52 14.25
C ILE A 21 14.67 -5.79 13.95
N SER A 22 15.84 -5.67 13.33
CA SER A 22 16.72 -6.81 13.06
C SER A 22 17.51 -7.28 14.29
N GLY A 23 17.78 -6.37 15.24
CA GLY A 23 18.44 -6.67 16.50
C GLY A 23 17.50 -7.22 17.59
N GLU A 24 16.20 -6.92 17.49
CA GLU A 24 15.16 -7.47 18.35
C GLU A 24 14.51 -8.68 17.67
N THR A 25 14.41 -9.83 18.35
CA THR A 25 13.62 -10.97 17.83
C THR A 25 12.14 -10.71 18.05
N GLN A 26 11.57 -9.71 17.38
CA GLN A 26 10.12 -9.48 17.37
C GLN A 26 9.46 -10.52 16.45
N GLN A 27 9.39 -11.75 16.95
CA GLN A 27 8.72 -12.85 16.28
C GLN A 27 7.21 -12.69 16.41
N ILE A 28 6.49 -13.03 15.35
CA ILE A 28 5.03 -13.08 15.39
C ILE A 28 4.63 -14.19 16.38
N GLU A 29 3.91 -13.82 17.43
CA GLU A 29 3.29 -14.78 18.35
C GLU A 29 2.06 -15.40 17.69
N TRP A 30 2.23 -16.58 17.09
CA TRP A 30 1.17 -17.30 16.36
C TRP A 30 -0.13 -17.48 17.14
N SER A 31 -0.04 -17.68 18.46
CA SER A 31 -1.20 -17.85 19.34
C SER A 31 -2.10 -16.60 19.42
N LYS A 32 -1.58 -15.42 19.07
CA LYS A 32 -2.34 -14.16 19.08
C LYS A 32 -3.03 -13.87 17.74
N ILE A 33 -2.74 -14.65 16.69
CA ILE A 33 -3.35 -14.46 15.37
C ILE A 33 -4.79 -14.98 15.41
N GLN A 34 -5.70 -14.18 14.89
CA GLN A 34 -7.12 -14.53 14.76
C GLN A 34 -7.55 -14.28 13.32
N THR A 35 -8.49 -15.08 12.83
CA THR A 35 -9.11 -14.84 11.52
C THR A 35 -9.87 -13.50 11.58
N PRO A 36 -9.65 -12.59 10.61
CA PRO A 36 -10.42 -11.36 10.54
C PRO A 36 -11.91 -11.66 10.43
N THR A 37 -12.74 -10.81 11.03
CA THR A 37 -14.19 -10.92 10.92
C THR A 37 -14.69 -10.30 9.61
N ASP A 38 -15.95 -10.57 9.26
CA ASP A 38 -16.58 -10.04 8.04
C ASP A 38 -16.75 -8.50 8.11
N GLU A 39 -16.61 -7.87 9.27
CA GLU A 39 -16.56 -6.40 9.38
C GLU A 39 -15.17 -5.85 9.01
N VAL A 40 -14.10 -6.63 9.20
CA VAL A 40 -12.72 -6.25 8.85
C VAL A 40 -12.41 -6.60 7.40
N VAL A 41 -12.87 -7.77 6.94
CA VAL A 41 -12.74 -8.25 5.56
C VAL A 41 -14.14 -8.42 4.98
N VAL A 42 -14.72 -7.31 4.54
CA VAL A 42 -16.10 -7.26 4.05
C VAL A 42 -16.26 -8.00 2.71
N PRO A 43 -17.17 -8.99 2.61
CA PRO A 43 -17.47 -9.65 1.35
C PRO A 43 -17.99 -8.67 0.29
N TYR A 44 -17.47 -8.74 -0.94
CA TYR A 44 -17.84 -7.82 -2.01
C TYR A 44 -19.35 -7.84 -2.30
N ASP A 45 -19.97 -9.02 -2.31
CA ASP A 45 -21.40 -9.20 -2.60
C ASP A 45 -22.32 -8.58 -1.53
N SER A 46 -21.79 -8.27 -0.34
CA SER A 46 -22.53 -7.57 0.72
C SER A 46 -22.44 -6.04 0.61
N MET A 47 -21.60 -5.50 -0.28
CA MET A 47 -21.47 -4.06 -0.45
C MET A 47 -22.72 -3.48 -1.11
N ALA A 48 -23.12 -2.28 -0.67
CA ALA A 48 -24.24 -1.58 -1.26
C ALA A 48 -23.95 -1.30 -2.76
N PRO A 49 -24.93 -1.52 -3.65
CA PRO A 49 -24.77 -1.20 -5.06
C PRO A 49 -24.59 0.31 -5.24
N LEU A 50 -23.95 0.69 -6.34
CA LEU A 50 -23.87 2.09 -6.74
C LEU A 50 -25.27 2.63 -7.05
N SER A 51 -25.49 3.89 -6.69
CA SER A 51 -26.69 4.62 -7.08
C SER A 51 -26.78 4.78 -8.60
N GLU A 52 -27.98 4.67 -9.15
CA GLU A 52 -28.24 4.96 -10.57
C GLU A 52 -28.15 6.47 -10.89
N ASP A 53 -28.08 7.34 -9.86
CA ASP A 53 -27.87 8.77 -10.05
C ASP A 53 -26.44 9.07 -10.51
N LEU A 54 -26.34 9.56 -11.74
CA LEU A 54 -25.10 10.02 -12.35
C LEU A 54 -24.44 11.16 -11.56
N THR A 55 -25.24 11.99 -10.88
CA THR A 55 -24.75 13.11 -10.08
C THR A 55 -23.98 12.63 -8.85
N GLU A 56 -24.49 11.58 -8.19
CA GLU A 56 -23.82 10.95 -7.05
C GLU A 56 -22.54 10.23 -7.48
N THR A 57 -22.61 9.47 -8.57
CA THR A 57 -21.44 8.78 -9.14
C THR A 57 -20.32 9.77 -9.50
N LYS A 58 -20.66 10.90 -10.12
CA LYS A 58 -19.68 11.95 -10.45
C LYS A 58 -19.00 12.51 -9.20
N LYS A 59 -19.76 12.81 -8.14
CA LYS A 59 -19.19 13.33 -6.87
C LYS A 59 -18.20 12.37 -6.22
N LEU A 60 -18.39 11.05 -6.39
CA LEU A 60 -17.45 10.03 -5.92
C LEU A 60 -16.18 10.03 -6.77
N LEU A 61 -16.32 10.08 -8.10
CA LEU A 61 -15.20 10.09 -9.04
C LEU A 61 -14.34 11.35 -8.93
N ASP A 62 -14.93 12.50 -8.61
CA ASP A 62 -14.19 13.76 -8.38
C ASP A 62 -13.19 13.64 -7.21
N LYS A 63 -13.37 12.65 -6.32
CA LYS A 63 -12.46 12.35 -5.18
C LYS A 63 -11.58 11.12 -5.45
N PHE A 64 -11.79 10.43 -6.55
CA PHE A 64 -11.12 9.17 -6.88
C PHE A 64 -9.85 9.44 -7.68
N VAL A 65 -8.75 8.78 -7.30
CA VAL A 65 -7.46 8.87 -8.01
C VAL A 65 -6.97 7.46 -8.31
N VAL A 66 -6.60 7.22 -9.56
CA VAL A 66 -5.95 5.97 -9.97
C VAL A 66 -4.44 6.13 -9.88
N LEU A 67 -3.81 5.41 -8.95
CA LEU A 67 -2.36 5.32 -8.84
C LEU A 67 -1.89 3.94 -9.33
N LYS A 68 -1.01 3.94 -10.32
CA LYS A 68 -0.34 2.74 -10.82
C LYS A 68 1.09 2.67 -10.29
N LEU A 69 1.42 1.63 -9.52
CA LEU A 69 2.80 1.36 -9.12
C LEU A 69 3.59 0.89 -10.34
N ASN A 70 4.50 1.74 -10.82
CA ASN A 70 5.24 1.50 -12.06
C ASN A 70 6.77 1.61 -11.87
N GLY A 71 7.24 1.41 -10.64
CA GLY A 71 8.67 1.45 -10.29
C GLY A 71 9.45 0.16 -10.59
N GLY A 72 8.75 -0.92 -10.94
CA GLY A 72 9.37 -2.20 -11.29
C GLY A 72 9.92 -2.23 -12.71
N LEU A 73 11.10 -2.81 -12.90
CA LEU A 73 11.71 -3.03 -14.21
C LEU A 73 11.29 -4.38 -14.81
N GLY A 74 11.24 -4.43 -16.14
CA GLY A 74 10.93 -5.64 -16.92
C GLY A 74 12.10 -6.60 -17.08
N THR A 75 13.13 -6.53 -16.23
CA THR A 75 14.35 -7.35 -16.34
C THR A 75 14.07 -8.84 -16.26
N ALA A 76 13.08 -9.26 -15.46
CA ALA A 76 12.61 -10.65 -15.41
C ALA A 76 12.01 -11.14 -16.74
N MET A 77 11.62 -10.23 -17.64
CA MET A 77 11.11 -10.52 -18.98
C MET A 77 12.14 -10.22 -20.08
N GLY A 78 13.40 -9.94 -19.72
CA GLY A 78 14.46 -9.59 -20.69
C GLY A 78 14.37 -8.16 -21.24
N CYS A 79 13.51 -7.31 -20.67
CA CYS A 79 13.39 -5.90 -21.07
C CYS A 79 14.33 -5.02 -20.24
N THR A 80 14.79 -3.91 -20.83
CA THR A 80 15.66 -2.92 -20.18
C THR A 80 14.91 -1.76 -19.53
N GLY A 81 13.60 -1.66 -19.77
CA GLY A 81 12.73 -0.59 -19.27
C GLY A 81 11.76 -1.01 -18.16
N PRO A 82 10.84 -0.12 -17.77
CA PRO A 82 9.72 -0.45 -16.87
C PRO A 82 8.90 -1.64 -17.38
N LYS A 83 8.28 -2.37 -16.46
CA LYS A 83 7.37 -3.50 -16.76
C LYS A 83 6.05 -3.04 -17.39
#